data_AF-A0A7J9JEL4-F1
#
_entry.id   AF-A0A7J9JEL4-F1
#
_cell.length_a   1.000
_cell.length_b   1.000
_cell.length_c   1.000
_cell.angle_alpha   90.00
_cell.angle_beta   90.00
_cell.angle_gamma   90.00
#
_symmetry.space_group_name_H-M   'P 1'
#
loop_
_entity.id
_entity.type
_entity.pdbx_description
1 polymer ?
#
loop_
_entity_poly.entity_id
_entity_poly.type
_entity_poly.pdbx_seq_one_letter_code
_entity_poly.pdbx_strand_id
1 'polypeptide(L)'
;MVFKSKIKWVALLVLTLSLGSMVAHLSMTKFSSMNLIQYSAKDALSHDFPNIVSPVIRNKRLWGTVRSLESLQPYANPRNSYPVPNENTNGFIFAKIFGGFEKIRSSICDLVTISRLLNATLVIPEIQESTRSKQISYKFKSFSYLYDEEQFIASLKNDVNIVKSLPEHLKAARRSNEFPIFKPKNSASPNFYIKEILPNLKKAKVVGLIITEGGCLQ
;
A
#
# COMPACT_ATOMS: atom_id res chain seq x y z
N MET A 1 -19.71 8.94 73.84
CA MET A 1 -18.46 8.48 73.20
C MET A 1 -18.62 7.17 72.41
N VAL A 2 -19.83 6.83 71.90
CA VAL A 2 -20.10 5.52 71.23
C VAL A 2 -20.27 5.65 69.70
N PHE A 3 -20.72 6.82 69.20
CA PHE A 3 -20.98 7.04 67.77
C PHE A 3 -19.73 7.07 66.89
N LYS A 4 -18.58 7.57 67.39
CA LYS A 4 -17.30 7.58 66.64
C LYS A 4 -16.79 6.16 66.36
N SER A 5 -17.11 5.18 67.21
CA SER A 5 -16.68 3.78 67.01
C SER A 5 -17.50 3.13 65.89
N LYS A 6 -18.82 3.31 65.89
CA LYS A 6 -19.71 2.75 64.85
C LYS A 6 -19.40 3.26 63.45
N ILE A 7 -19.10 4.55 63.29
CA ILE A 7 -18.71 5.14 62.00
C ILE A 7 -17.40 4.55 61.45
N LYS A 8 -16.43 4.21 62.32
CA LYS A 8 -15.18 3.55 61.89
C LYS A 8 -15.44 2.13 61.37
N TRP A 9 -16.34 1.38 62.02
CA TRP A 9 -16.75 0.06 61.54
C TRP A 9 -17.52 0.11 60.23
N VAL A 10 -18.38 1.12 60.05
CA VAL A 10 -19.07 1.34 58.77
C VAL A 10 -18.07 1.72 57.67
N ALA A 11 -17.13 2.62 57.95
CA ALA A 11 -16.09 3.00 56.98
C ALA A 11 -15.18 1.82 56.60
N LEU A 12 -14.81 0.99 57.58
CA LEU A 12 -14.02 -0.22 57.35
C LEU A 12 -14.79 -1.22 56.48
N LEU A 13 -16.09 -1.41 56.74
CA LEU A 13 -16.94 -2.29 55.95
C LEU A 13 -17.13 -1.79 54.51
N VAL A 14 -17.25 -0.48 54.31
CA VAL A 14 -17.31 0.12 52.96
C VAL A 14 -15.99 -0.04 52.22
N LEU A 15 -14.86 0.15 52.90
CA LEU A 15 -13.53 -0.03 52.32
C LEU A 15 -13.28 -1.49 51.91
N THR A 16 -13.69 -2.45 52.73
CA THR A 16 -13.55 -3.88 52.40
C THR A 16 -14.47 -4.29 51.26
N LEU A 17 -15.69 -3.74 51.19
CA LEU A 17 -16.59 -3.97 50.05
C LEU A 17 -16.01 -3.40 48.74
N SER A 18 -15.42 -2.20 48.80
CA SER A 18 -14.80 -1.55 47.65
C SER A 18 -13.57 -2.33 47.15
N LEU A 19 -12.72 -2.80 48.08
CA LEU A 19 -11.55 -3.62 47.73
C LEU A 19 -11.98 -4.98 47.15
N GLY A 20 -13.02 -5.61 47.71
CA GLY A 20 -13.60 -6.83 47.16
C GLY A 20 -14.17 -6.64 45.75
N SER A 21 -14.88 -5.53 45.51
CA SER A 21 -15.39 -5.17 44.18
C SER A 21 -14.26 -4.93 43.17
N MET A 22 -13.18 -4.26 43.58
CA MET A 22 -12.01 -4.04 42.74
C MET A 22 -11.30 -5.36 42.42
N VAL A 23 -11.15 -6.28 43.38
CA VAL A 23 -10.59 -7.62 43.14
C VAL A 23 -11.52 -8.45 42.24
N ALA A 24 -12.84 -8.33 42.37
CA ALA A 24 -13.79 -8.99 41.47
C ALA A 24 -13.70 -8.44 40.05
N HIS A 25 -13.61 -7.12 39.86
CA HIS A 25 -13.38 -6.50 38.56
C HIS A 25 -12.03 -6.90 37.96
N LEU A 26 -10.96 -6.91 38.76
CA LEU A 26 -9.62 -7.32 38.33
C LEU A 26 -9.60 -8.81 37.95
N SER A 27 -10.33 -9.65 38.70
CA SER A 27 -10.51 -11.07 38.40
C SER A 27 -11.33 -11.26 37.13
N MET A 28 -12.38 -10.46 36.91
CA MET A 28 -13.17 -10.50 35.68
C MET A 28 -12.34 -10.08 34.46
N THR A 29 -11.42 -9.13 34.60
CA THR A 29 -10.46 -8.77 33.53
C THR A 29 -9.36 -9.81 33.33
N LYS A 30 -8.99 -10.57 34.37
CA LYS A 30 -8.07 -11.72 34.25
C LYS A 30 -8.75 -12.94 33.64
N PHE A 31 -10.04 -13.17 33.89
CA PHE A 31 -10.84 -14.23 33.25
C PHE A 31 -11.39 -13.83 31.87
N SER A 32 -11.31 -12.54 31.51
CA SER A 32 -11.42 -12.10 30.12
C SER A 32 -10.06 -12.09 29.40
N SER A 33 -9.02 -12.72 29.97
CA SER A 33 -8.07 -13.38 29.08
C SER A 33 -8.92 -14.35 28.30
N MET A 34 -9.17 -13.95 27.05
CA MET A 34 -9.90 -14.70 26.06
C MET A 34 -9.71 -16.18 26.35
N ASN A 35 -10.77 -16.97 26.26
CA ASN A 35 -10.56 -18.22 25.57
C ASN A 35 -9.95 -17.79 24.22
N LEU A 36 -8.61 -17.72 24.19
CA LEU A 36 -7.84 -18.27 23.10
C LEU A 36 -8.42 -19.68 23.05
N ILE A 37 -9.55 -19.80 22.35
CA ILE A 37 -9.78 -20.91 21.47
C ILE A 37 -8.46 -20.93 20.74
N GLN A 38 -7.57 -21.78 21.26
CA GLN A 38 -6.51 -22.34 20.51
C GLN A 38 -7.29 -23.02 19.39
N TYR A 39 -7.62 -22.23 18.36
CA TYR A 39 -7.79 -22.72 17.02
C TYR A 39 -6.42 -23.33 16.80
N SER A 40 -6.33 -24.58 17.24
CA SER A 40 -5.30 -25.50 16.84
C SER A 40 -5.48 -25.45 15.34
N ALA A 41 -4.68 -24.63 14.66
CA ALA A 41 -4.69 -24.55 13.21
C ALA A 41 -4.51 -25.96 12.63
N LYS A 42 -3.94 -26.89 13.42
CA LYS A 42 -3.85 -28.32 13.17
C LYS A 42 -5.21 -29.01 13.09
N ASP A 43 -6.19 -28.67 13.94
CA ASP A 43 -7.50 -29.34 14.00
C ASP A 43 -8.40 -28.88 12.84
N ALA A 44 -8.35 -27.59 12.49
CA ALA A 44 -9.01 -27.07 11.28
C ALA A 44 -8.35 -27.63 10.01
N LEU A 45 -7.02 -27.68 9.96
CA LEU A 45 -6.26 -28.18 8.81
C LEU A 45 -6.34 -29.71 8.63
N SER A 46 -6.60 -30.47 9.70
CA SER A 46 -6.82 -31.92 9.61
C SER A 46 -8.26 -32.27 9.21
N HIS A 47 -9.24 -31.44 9.53
CA HIS A 47 -10.60 -31.59 8.99
C HIS A 47 -10.72 -31.20 7.51
N ASP A 48 -9.98 -30.18 7.05
CA ASP A 48 -10.01 -29.75 5.64
C ASP A 48 -9.15 -30.63 4.71
N PHE A 49 -8.18 -31.38 5.25
CA PHE A 49 -7.27 -32.23 4.47
C PHE A 49 -7.04 -33.61 5.13
N PRO A 50 -8.03 -34.53 5.06
CA PRO A 50 -7.99 -35.80 5.77
C PRO A 50 -6.87 -36.75 5.32
N ASN A 51 -6.20 -36.47 4.19
CA ASN A 51 -5.19 -37.35 3.58
C ASN A 51 -3.73 -36.92 3.84
N ILE A 52 -3.46 -35.95 4.72
CA ILE A 52 -2.08 -35.54 5.06
C ILE A 52 -1.73 -36.03 6.48
N VAL A 53 -1.87 -37.32 6.74
CA VAL A 53 -1.20 -37.97 7.89
C VAL A 53 -0.05 -38.83 7.36
N SER A 54 0.97 -38.16 6.86
CA SER A 54 2.32 -38.71 6.77
C SER A 54 3.13 -38.22 7.98
N PRO A 55 4.14 -38.98 8.45
CA PRO A 55 4.76 -38.73 9.75
C PRO A 55 5.35 -37.32 9.78
N VAL A 56 5.30 -36.70 10.95
CA VAL A 56 5.76 -35.33 11.21
C VAL A 56 7.21 -35.14 10.73
N ILE A 57 7.37 -34.71 9.48
CA ILE A 57 8.63 -34.16 8.99
C ILE A 57 8.72 -32.77 9.59
N ARG A 58 9.36 -32.65 10.77
CA ARG A 58 9.86 -31.36 11.25
C ARG A 58 10.87 -30.87 10.23
N ASN A 59 10.40 -30.12 9.24
CA ASN A 59 11.25 -29.45 8.26
C ASN A 59 12.01 -28.32 8.95
N LYS A 60 13.08 -28.69 9.69
CA LYS A 60 14.04 -27.75 10.29
C LYS A 60 14.67 -26.82 9.24
N ARG A 61 14.57 -27.17 7.95
CA ARG A 61 15.02 -26.35 6.82
C ARG A 61 14.14 -25.11 6.55
N LEU A 62 12.86 -25.12 6.92
CA LEU A 62 11.97 -23.96 6.66
C LEU A 62 12.23 -22.79 7.61
N TRP A 63 12.76 -23.08 8.80
CA TRP A 63 13.04 -22.09 9.86
C TRP A 63 14.54 -22.00 10.19
N GLY A 64 15.40 -22.50 9.31
CA GLY A 64 16.85 -22.37 9.45
C GLY A 64 17.33 -20.98 9.02
N THR A 65 18.57 -20.63 9.36
CA THR A 65 19.20 -19.38 8.92
C THR A 65 19.14 -19.30 7.39
N VAL A 66 18.39 -18.31 6.88
CA VAL A 66 18.23 -18.09 5.44
C VAL A 66 19.62 -17.78 4.89
N ARG A 67 20.12 -18.59 3.94
CA ARG A 67 21.33 -18.23 3.17
C ARG A 67 21.08 -16.83 2.60
N SER A 68 22.06 -15.92 2.68
CA SER A 68 21.96 -14.56 2.14
C SER A 68 21.17 -14.63 0.84
N LEU A 69 19.97 -14.04 0.83
CA LEU A 69 19.04 -14.17 -0.29
C LEU A 69 19.77 -13.66 -1.52
N GLU A 70 20.22 -14.57 -2.37
CA GLU A 70 20.54 -14.25 -3.76
C GLU A 70 19.32 -13.50 -4.29
N SER A 71 19.54 -12.35 -4.94
CA SER A 71 18.46 -11.45 -5.34
C SER A 71 17.32 -12.26 -5.96
N LEU A 72 16.15 -12.27 -5.30
CA LEU A 72 14.96 -13.01 -5.72
C LEU A 72 14.37 -12.49 -7.05
N GLN A 73 15.06 -11.56 -7.72
CA GLN A 73 14.69 -11.00 -9.01
C GLN A 73 15.74 -11.33 -10.09
N PRO A 74 15.95 -12.62 -10.45
CA PRO A 74 16.87 -12.99 -11.53
C PRO A 74 16.48 -12.42 -12.90
N TYR A 75 15.23 -11.92 -13.05
CA TYR A 75 14.67 -11.38 -14.29
C TYR A 75 14.39 -9.88 -14.27
N ALA A 76 14.86 -9.13 -13.27
CA ALA A 76 14.74 -7.67 -13.29
C ALA A 76 15.72 -7.03 -14.29
N ASN A 77 16.76 -7.75 -14.70
CA ASN A 77 17.71 -7.26 -15.68
C ASN A 77 17.10 -7.27 -17.09
N PRO A 78 17.37 -6.23 -17.90
CA PRO A 78 17.05 -6.22 -19.32
C PRO A 78 17.47 -7.54 -19.99
N ARG A 79 16.56 -8.17 -20.75
CA ARG A 79 16.96 -9.29 -21.62
C ARG A 79 17.83 -8.83 -22.79
N ASN A 80 17.64 -7.57 -23.21
CA ASN A 80 18.36 -6.93 -24.31
C ASN A 80 18.68 -5.48 -23.93
N SER A 81 19.75 -4.95 -24.51
CA SER A 81 20.06 -3.51 -24.43
C SER A 81 18.96 -2.70 -25.11
N TYR A 82 18.42 -1.70 -24.42
CA TYR A 82 17.48 -0.72 -24.96
C TYR A 82 18.05 0.70 -24.82
N PRO A 83 17.62 1.65 -25.67
CA PRO A 83 18.16 3.01 -25.61
C PRO A 83 17.71 3.69 -24.31
N VAL A 84 18.61 4.44 -23.70
CA VAL A 84 18.29 5.33 -22.56
C VAL A 84 17.25 6.36 -23.02
N PRO A 85 16.32 6.80 -22.15
CA PRO A 85 15.39 7.89 -22.44
C PRO A 85 16.08 9.11 -23.05
N ASN A 86 15.44 9.72 -24.04
CA ASN A 86 15.89 10.99 -24.57
C ASN A 86 15.71 12.08 -23.52
N GLU A 87 16.60 13.07 -23.51
CA GLU A 87 16.44 14.28 -22.68
C GLU A 87 15.20 15.09 -23.11
N ASN A 88 14.89 15.07 -24.41
CA ASN A 88 13.72 15.72 -24.98
C ASN A 88 12.49 14.80 -24.89
N THR A 89 11.59 15.10 -23.95
CA THR A 89 10.32 14.39 -23.78
C THR A 89 9.15 15.12 -24.43
N ASN A 90 8.08 14.38 -24.75
CA ASN A 90 6.87 14.95 -25.35
C ASN A 90 6.08 15.85 -24.38
N GLY A 91 6.28 15.68 -23.08
CA GLY A 91 5.61 16.39 -22.00
C GLY A 91 5.63 15.60 -20.68
N PHE A 92 4.75 15.99 -19.76
CA PHE A 92 4.63 15.41 -18.43
C PHE A 92 3.32 14.63 -18.26
N ILE A 93 3.42 13.45 -17.64
CA ILE A 93 2.26 12.67 -17.20
C ILE A 93 2.17 12.80 -15.69
N PHE A 94 1.07 13.36 -15.19
CA PHE A 94 0.73 13.27 -13.77
C PHE A 94 -0.35 12.21 -13.58
N ALA A 95 -0.24 11.41 -12.53
CA ALA A 95 -1.16 10.31 -12.31
C ALA A 95 -1.76 10.35 -10.89
N LYS A 96 -3.04 10.01 -10.79
CA LYS A 96 -3.73 9.70 -9.54
C LYS A 96 -4.14 8.25 -9.55
N ILE A 97 -3.70 7.51 -8.53
CA ILE A 97 -3.94 6.07 -8.41
C ILE A 97 -4.94 5.84 -7.29
N PHE A 98 -6.00 5.09 -7.59
CA PHE A 98 -7.02 4.68 -6.63
C PHE A 98 -7.06 3.14 -6.56
N GLY A 99 -7.01 2.58 -5.36
CA GLY A 99 -7.12 1.14 -5.16
C GLY A 99 -6.48 0.64 -3.86
N GLY A 100 -6.47 -0.68 -3.69
CA GLY A 100 -5.66 -1.36 -2.67
C GLY A 100 -4.19 -1.45 -3.08
N PHE A 101 -3.34 -1.99 -2.19
CA PHE A 101 -1.90 -2.12 -2.41
C PHE A 101 -1.56 -2.91 -3.69
N GLU A 102 -2.30 -3.98 -3.95
CA GLU A 102 -2.13 -4.84 -5.12
C GLU A 102 -2.36 -4.05 -6.43
N LYS A 103 -3.36 -3.18 -6.42
CA LYS A 103 -3.71 -2.32 -7.55
C LYS A 103 -2.70 -1.20 -7.71
N ILE A 104 -2.25 -0.60 -6.62
CA ILE A 104 -1.23 0.46 -6.63
C ILE A 104 0.06 -0.04 -7.30
N ARG A 105 0.54 -1.23 -6.92
CA ARG A 105 1.76 -1.81 -7.52
C ARG A 105 1.61 -2.00 -9.03
N SER A 106 0.51 -2.60 -9.48
CA SER A 106 0.25 -2.78 -10.93
C SER A 106 0.13 -1.43 -11.66
N SER A 107 -0.58 -0.46 -11.09
CA SER A 107 -0.71 0.88 -11.69
C SER A 107 0.63 1.59 -11.87
N ILE A 108 1.55 1.47 -10.91
CA ILE A 108 2.88 2.09 -11.03
C ILE A 108 3.66 1.47 -12.20
N CYS A 109 3.64 0.15 -12.33
CA CYS A 109 4.29 -0.53 -13.46
C CYS A 109 3.69 -0.09 -14.81
N ASP A 110 2.37 0.00 -14.90
CA ASP A 110 1.70 0.45 -16.13
C ASP A 110 2.07 1.89 -16.46
N LEU A 111 2.11 2.79 -15.46
CA LEU A 111 2.48 4.19 -15.66
C LEU A 111 3.92 4.37 -16.16
N VAL A 112 4.86 3.60 -15.62
CA VAL A 112 6.25 3.59 -16.10
C VAL A 112 6.29 3.16 -17.57
N THR A 113 5.55 2.09 -17.90
CA THR A 113 5.47 1.55 -19.27
C THR A 113 4.82 2.52 -20.24
N ILE A 114 3.71 3.15 -19.85
CA ILE A 114 3.01 4.17 -20.64
C ILE A 114 3.89 5.39 -20.85
N SER A 115 4.59 5.85 -19.82
CA SER A 115 5.50 7.01 -19.91
C SER A 115 6.64 6.72 -20.88
N ARG A 116 7.19 5.51 -20.84
CA ARG A 116 8.17 5.04 -21.82
C ARG A 116 7.59 4.97 -23.24
N LEU A 117 6.42 4.37 -23.41
CA LEU A 117 5.72 4.24 -24.70
C LEU A 117 5.49 5.61 -25.35
N LEU A 118 5.15 6.62 -24.55
CA LEU A 118 4.83 7.97 -25.01
C LEU A 118 6.04 8.91 -25.02
N ASN A 119 7.25 8.44 -24.69
CA ASN A 119 8.45 9.27 -24.48
C ASN A 119 8.14 10.50 -23.61
N ALA A 120 7.51 10.28 -22.46
CA ALA A 120 7.03 11.31 -21.55
C ALA A 120 7.78 11.25 -20.22
N THR A 121 7.88 12.40 -19.56
CA THR A 121 8.38 12.48 -18.18
C THR A 121 7.27 12.10 -17.21
N LEU A 122 7.51 11.11 -16.37
CA LEU A 122 6.57 10.70 -15.32
C LEU A 122 6.75 11.61 -14.10
N VAL A 123 5.67 12.22 -13.64
CA VAL A 123 5.63 12.86 -12.32
C VAL A 123 5.28 11.79 -11.28
N ILE A 124 5.94 11.80 -10.12
CA ILE A 124 5.64 10.85 -9.03
C ILE A 124 4.12 10.75 -8.82
N PRO A 125 3.52 9.54 -8.93
CA PRO A 125 2.08 9.37 -8.84
C PRO A 125 1.53 9.72 -7.46
N GLU A 126 0.34 10.32 -7.43
CA GLU A 126 -0.40 10.57 -6.20
C GLU A 126 -1.28 9.38 -5.85
N ILE A 127 -0.98 8.75 -4.72
CA ILE A 127 -1.79 7.65 -4.19
C ILE A 127 -2.97 8.25 -3.44
N GLN A 128 -4.17 7.92 -3.89
CA GLN A 128 -5.41 8.41 -3.33
C GLN A 128 -6.02 7.36 -2.40
N GLU A 129 -6.74 7.85 -1.39
CA GLU A 129 -7.42 7.01 -0.41
C GLU A 129 -8.52 6.18 -1.10
N SER A 130 -8.46 4.86 -0.95
CA SER A 130 -9.56 3.99 -1.37
C SER A 130 -10.59 3.92 -0.23
N THR A 131 -11.82 4.33 -0.54
CA THR A 131 -12.96 4.44 0.38
C THR A 131 -13.35 3.13 1.10
N ARG A 132 -12.74 2.00 0.73
CA ARG A 132 -13.04 0.68 1.31
C ARG A 132 -12.21 0.36 2.56
N SER A 133 -11.19 1.16 2.85
CA SER A 133 -10.26 0.93 3.95
C SER A 133 -10.53 1.90 5.11
N LYS A 134 -11.72 1.84 5.73
CA LYS A 134 -12.10 2.67 6.91
C LYS A 134 -11.12 2.58 8.11
N GLN A 135 -10.15 1.66 8.06
CA GLN A 135 -9.21 1.36 9.13
C GLN A 135 -7.74 1.70 8.79
N ILE A 136 -7.47 2.33 7.64
CA ILE A 136 -6.12 2.79 7.30
C ILE A 136 -6.04 4.29 7.54
N SER A 137 -5.04 4.71 8.31
CA SER A 137 -4.80 6.10 8.70
C SER A 137 -4.80 7.07 7.50
N TYR A 138 -5.34 8.28 7.70
CA TYR A 138 -5.28 9.42 6.77
C TYR A 138 -3.88 9.77 6.26
N LYS A 139 -2.82 9.19 6.86
CA LYS A 139 -1.42 9.29 6.45
C LYS A 139 -1.08 8.53 5.16
N PHE A 140 -2.00 7.71 4.65
CA PHE A 140 -1.83 6.90 3.44
C PHE A 140 -1.99 7.69 2.12
N LYS A 141 -1.51 8.94 2.06
CA LYS A 141 -1.78 9.86 0.94
C LYS A 141 -0.54 10.23 0.12
N SER A 142 0.64 9.76 0.51
CA SER A 142 1.87 10.06 -0.23
C SER A 142 2.49 8.79 -0.80
N PHE A 143 3.09 8.92 -1.99
CA PHE A 143 3.92 7.88 -2.59
C PHE A 143 5.07 7.50 -1.65
N SER A 144 5.69 8.50 -1.02
CA SER A 144 6.74 8.34 -0.01
C SER A 144 6.37 7.46 1.20
N TYR A 145 5.07 7.28 1.48
CA TYR A 145 4.64 6.40 2.57
C TYR A 145 4.86 4.93 2.22
N LEU A 146 4.78 4.57 0.93
CA LEU A 146 4.91 3.20 0.45
C LEU A 146 6.26 2.89 -0.19
N TYR A 147 6.87 3.88 -0.83
CA TYR A 147 8.06 3.70 -1.64
C TYR A 147 9.06 4.81 -1.35
N ASP A 148 10.35 4.46 -1.36
CA ASP A 148 11.42 5.45 -1.36
C ASP A 148 11.46 6.14 -2.73
N GLU A 149 11.19 7.45 -2.75
CA GLU A 149 11.14 8.25 -3.97
C GLU A 149 12.49 8.31 -4.68
N GLU A 150 13.59 8.43 -3.93
CA GLU A 150 14.94 8.52 -4.49
C GLU A 150 15.36 7.19 -5.09
N GLN A 151 15.08 6.10 -4.39
CA GLN A 151 15.35 4.77 -4.91
C GLN A 151 14.51 4.48 -6.16
N PHE A 152 13.25 4.92 -6.18
CA PHE A 152 12.37 4.76 -7.34
C PHE A 152 12.89 5.51 -8.58
N ILE A 153 13.30 6.77 -8.42
CA ILE A 153 13.89 7.56 -9.51
C ILE A 153 15.22 6.94 -9.95
N ALA A 154 16.10 6.59 -9.01
CA ALA A 154 17.42 6.05 -9.33
C ALA A 154 17.34 4.71 -10.06
N SER A 155 16.44 3.83 -9.63
CA SER A 155 16.26 2.48 -10.22
C SER A 155 15.74 2.53 -11.66
N LEU A 156 14.93 3.55 -12.01
CA LEU A 156 14.30 3.69 -13.33
C LEU A 156 14.96 4.75 -14.23
N LYS A 157 16.09 5.32 -13.80
CA LYS A 157 16.80 6.39 -14.53
C LYS A 157 17.10 6.05 -15.99
N ASN A 158 17.39 4.79 -16.27
CA ASN A 158 17.71 4.31 -17.62
C ASN A 158 16.47 3.87 -18.43
N ASP A 159 15.28 3.90 -17.82
CA ASP A 159 14.03 3.42 -18.42
C ASP A 159 13.10 4.58 -18.78
N VAL A 160 12.92 5.52 -17.86
CA VAL A 160 12.03 6.67 -18.01
C VAL A 160 12.51 7.86 -17.18
N ASN A 161 12.28 9.07 -17.67
CA ASN A 161 12.57 10.28 -16.91
C ASN A 161 11.49 10.48 -15.85
N ILE A 162 11.88 10.56 -14.57
CA ILE A 162 10.96 10.74 -13.44
C ILE A 162 11.29 12.03 -12.69
N VAL A 163 10.27 12.81 -12.36
CA VAL A 163 10.39 14.03 -11.55
C VAL A 163 9.44 13.98 -10.36
N LYS A 164 9.85 14.57 -9.22
CA LYS A 164 9.03 14.59 -8.00
C LYS A 164 7.77 15.43 -8.13
N SER A 165 7.85 16.53 -8.85
CA SER A 165 6.72 17.43 -9.07
C SER A 165 6.80 18.09 -10.44
N LEU A 166 5.65 18.56 -10.93
CA LEU A 166 5.61 19.35 -12.17
C LEU A 166 6.46 20.62 -12.03
N PRO A 167 7.08 21.11 -13.11
CA PRO A 167 7.75 22.41 -13.12
C PRO A 167 6.82 23.55 -12.64
N GLU A 168 7.36 24.55 -11.94
CA GLU A 168 6.59 25.66 -11.33
C GLU A 168 5.64 26.36 -12.32
N HIS A 169 6.09 26.60 -13.55
CA HIS A 169 5.28 27.24 -14.60
C HIS A 169 4.04 26.40 -15.01
N LEU A 170 4.06 25.09 -14.76
CA LEU A 170 2.94 24.17 -15.02
C LEU A 170 2.10 23.89 -13.77
N LYS A 171 2.60 24.21 -12.56
CA LYS A 171 1.85 24.01 -11.31
C LYS A 171 0.65 24.94 -11.20
N ALA A 172 0.72 26.15 -11.76
CA ALA A 172 -0.39 27.09 -11.78
C ALA A 172 -1.55 26.57 -12.63
N ALA A 173 -1.27 26.17 -13.88
CA ALA A 173 -2.25 25.59 -14.81
C ALA A 173 -2.85 24.26 -14.29
N ARG A 174 -2.09 23.49 -13.50
CA ARG A 174 -2.64 22.32 -12.79
C ARG A 174 -3.70 22.70 -11.77
N ARG A 175 -3.50 23.78 -11.01
CA ARG A 175 -4.45 24.22 -9.97
C ARG A 175 -5.75 24.76 -10.56
N SER A 176 -5.69 25.36 -11.75
CA SER A 176 -6.87 25.80 -12.51
C SER A 176 -7.50 24.69 -13.36
N ASN A 177 -7.02 23.44 -13.27
CA ASN A 177 -7.55 22.29 -14.01
C ASN A 177 -7.52 22.47 -15.54
N GLU A 178 -6.54 23.23 -16.05
CA GLU A 178 -6.42 23.56 -17.48
C GLU A 178 -5.89 22.40 -18.33
N PHE A 179 -5.47 21.29 -17.70
CA PHE A 179 -4.90 20.15 -18.39
C PHE A 179 -5.94 19.06 -18.68
N PRO A 180 -5.85 18.38 -19.83
CA PRO A 180 -6.72 17.26 -20.14
C PRO A 180 -6.47 16.09 -19.18
N ILE A 181 -7.55 15.54 -18.64
CA ILE A 181 -7.51 14.39 -17.72
C ILE A 181 -8.21 13.22 -18.38
N PHE A 182 -7.52 12.08 -18.42
CA PHE A 182 -8.02 10.83 -18.98
C PHE A 182 -8.24 9.80 -17.88
N LYS A 183 -9.25 8.94 -18.09
CA LYS A 183 -9.54 7.77 -17.26
C LYS A 183 -9.45 6.53 -18.13
N PRO A 184 -8.24 5.95 -18.32
CA PRO A 184 -8.09 4.75 -19.10
C PRO A 184 -8.96 3.62 -18.52
N LYS A 185 -9.56 2.83 -19.41
CA LYS A 185 -10.26 1.60 -18.99
C LYS A 185 -9.23 0.57 -18.53
N ASN A 186 -9.67 -0.40 -17.73
CA ASN A 186 -8.86 -1.57 -17.41
C ASN A 186 -8.48 -2.30 -18.71
N SER A 187 -7.22 -2.72 -18.80
CA SER A 187 -6.59 -3.34 -19.97
C SER A 187 -6.73 -2.50 -21.24
N ALA A 188 -6.48 -1.19 -21.17
CA ALA A 188 -6.50 -0.34 -22.35
C ALA A 188 -5.34 -0.71 -23.29
N SER A 189 -5.65 -0.81 -24.59
CA SER A 189 -4.64 -1.15 -25.60
C SER A 189 -3.56 -0.07 -25.72
N PRO A 190 -2.32 -0.41 -26.11
CA PRO A 190 -1.28 0.58 -26.43
C PRO A 190 -1.73 1.62 -27.46
N ASN A 191 -2.60 1.24 -28.40
CA ASN A 191 -3.14 2.13 -29.43
C ASN A 191 -4.00 3.27 -28.84
N PHE A 192 -4.71 3.03 -27.74
CA PHE A 192 -5.45 4.09 -27.04
C PHE A 192 -4.51 5.19 -26.57
N TYR A 193 -3.39 4.82 -25.94
CA TYR A 193 -2.39 5.78 -25.49
C TYR A 193 -1.75 6.57 -26.65
N ILE A 194 -1.40 5.87 -27.73
CA ILE A 194 -0.76 6.49 -28.90
C ILE A 194 -1.72 7.41 -29.66
N LYS A 195 -2.98 7.01 -29.84
CA LYS A 195 -3.94 7.76 -30.67
C LYS A 195 -4.68 8.85 -29.91
N GLU A 196 -4.97 8.64 -28.63
CA GLU A 196 -5.78 9.57 -27.85
C GLU A 196 -4.95 10.44 -26.90
N ILE A 197 -4.00 9.84 -26.17
CA ILE A 197 -3.25 10.56 -25.14
C ILE A 197 -2.06 11.32 -25.74
N LEU A 198 -1.29 10.69 -26.64
CA LEU A 198 -0.08 11.32 -27.21
C LEU A 198 -0.35 12.67 -27.91
N PRO A 199 -1.40 12.85 -28.74
CA PRO A 199 -1.64 14.14 -29.38
C PRO A 199 -1.96 15.24 -28.36
N ASN A 200 -2.75 14.91 -27.34
CA ASN A 200 -3.07 15.82 -26.26
C ASN A 200 -1.84 16.16 -25.41
N LEU A 201 -0.97 15.18 -25.15
CA LEU A 201 0.30 15.40 -24.47
C LEU A 201 1.21 16.35 -25.24
N LYS A 202 1.34 16.17 -26.55
CA LYS A 202 2.17 17.06 -27.38
C LYS A 202 1.63 18.49 -27.41
N LYS A 203 0.30 18.65 -27.43
CA LYS A 203 -0.38 19.96 -27.48
C LYS A 203 -0.34 20.69 -26.13
N ALA A 204 -0.75 20.02 -25.06
CA ALA A 204 -0.89 20.63 -23.74
C ALA A 204 0.39 20.57 -22.90
N LYS A 205 1.40 19.80 -23.33
CA LYS A 205 2.64 19.48 -22.59
C LYS A 205 2.44 18.76 -21.27
N VAL A 206 1.21 18.66 -20.76
CA VAL A 206 0.84 17.96 -19.54
C VAL A 206 -0.48 17.24 -19.75
N VAL A 207 -0.56 15.99 -19.28
CA VAL A 207 -1.81 15.23 -19.23
C VAL A 207 -1.96 14.57 -17.85
N GLY A 208 -3.21 14.46 -17.41
CA GLY A 208 -3.57 13.74 -16.20
C GLY A 208 -4.09 12.35 -16.51
N LEU A 209 -3.63 11.35 -15.76
CA LEU A 209 -4.22 10.02 -15.76
C LEU A 209 -4.86 9.73 -14.39
N ILE A 210 -6.11 9.30 -14.39
CA ILE A 210 -6.76 8.77 -13.19
C ILE A 210 -6.93 7.27 -13.42
N ILE A 211 -6.21 6.48 -12.63
CA ILE A 211 -6.25 5.02 -12.70
C ILE A 211 -7.04 4.51 -11.50
N THR A 212 -8.15 3.83 -11.81
CA THR A 212 -8.98 3.14 -10.83
C THR A 212 -8.83 1.65 -11.07
N GLU A 213 -8.58 0.88 -10.02
CA GLU A 213 -8.62 -0.60 -10.03
C GLU A 213 -7.38 -1.32 -10.61
N GLY A 214 -6.29 -0.62 -10.92
CA GLY A 214 -5.08 -1.25 -11.48
C GLY A 214 -5.22 -1.66 -12.94
N GLY A 215 -4.13 -2.20 -13.53
CA GLY A 215 -4.15 -2.83 -14.84
C GLY A 215 -4.59 -1.94 -16.01
N CYS A 216 -4.18 -0.68 -16.07
CA CYS A 216 -4.63 0.21 -17.15
C CYS A 216 -3.95 -0.08 -18.49
N LEU A 217 -2.94 -0.96 -18.54
CA LEU A 217 -2.27 -1.39 -19.78
C LEU A 217 -2.48 -2.90 -19.98
N GLN A 218 -2.80 -3.30 -21.21
CA GLN A 218 -2.98 -4.70 -21.63
C GLN A 218 -1.65 -5.46 -21.69
#